data_AF-A0A2J7R9T6-F1
#
_entry.id   AF-A0A2J7R9T6-F1
#
_cell.length_a   1.000
_cell.length_b   1.000
_cell.length_c   1.000
_cell.angle_alpha   90.00
_cell.angle_beta   90.00
_cell.angle_gamma   90.00
#
_symmetry.space_group_name_H-M   'P 1'
#
loop_
_entity.id
_entity.type
_entity.pdbx_description
1 polymer ?
#
loop_
_entity_poly.entity_id
_entity_poly.type
_entity_poly.pdbx_seq_one_letter_code
_entity_poly.pdbx_strand_id
1 'polypeptide(L)'
;MQFLASNVDITGAILRVLLQQAPPVSPGPPEEVLDESAVSAPPAQQLGLYVAYRLQALQYIDALLDLSASDPSFLDPDQTEVLDCLNSLYCLGFSPVGKLSLVHVLSRGDNIRVLLRFFTEDNSQEQPQTQALKYDIGDSKIKKSPGKSYSADLIVMTVKYSDYVPFLQKFGKEILEAALRDEQQLPPCRLYEIVSWLKPVENPSLFAYDDIGMLSEIIKRNVEIATTLPGELIIAVRILKFLGIPLRDKDLAAVHEAVDAEEYVELKYKYVILQLFSQEGVTNLTAILQRLCEFYEQPMLHSTSFVGYQGAMLVSFILPAIQLVRRMLTYVIHCRNTEFKDLSSVPVLLQTYSLMHAFPASALAYVDSQRVCREIIETLLAYTQPISSTPSSETEALNKSLWTMMMSEVVKFVTTGPYTFVPGLLVLSELLPLPLPVQTRTPLPENEILRAVNGRKLWSAHLHSLGSGL
;
A
#
# COMPACT_ATOMS: atom_id res chain seq x y z
N MET A 1 3.88 -4.61 -28.29
CA MET A 1 3.08 -5.83 -28.06
C MET A 1 1.92 -5.75 -29.05
N GLN A 2 1.58 -6.83 -29.74
CA GLN A 2 0.39 -6.93 -30.63
C GLN A 2 -0.26 -8.33 -30.52
N PHE A 3 0.25 -9.18 -29.63
CA PHE A 3 -0.10 -10.60 -29.59
C PHE A 3 -1.48 -10.84 -28.99
N LEU A 4 -1.89 -10.04 -28.01
CA LEU A 4 -3.14 -10.26 -27.27
C LEU A 4 -4.34 -9.81 -28.08
N ALA A 5 -4.23 -8.66 -28.76
CA ALA A 5 -5.25 -8.17 -29.68
C ALA A 5 -5.43 -9.12 -30.89
N SER A 6 -4.33 -9.69 -31.40
CA SER A 6 -4.36 -10.60 -32.56
C SER A 6 -4.88 -12.00 -32.24
N ASN A 7 -4.95 -12.42 -30.97
CA ASN A 7 -5.30 -13.78 -30.54
C ASN A 7 -6.40 -13.79 -29.47
N VAL A 8 -7.55 -13.19 -29.78
CA VAL A 8 -8.68 -13.06 -28.85
C VAL A 8 -9.18 -14.43 -28.36
N ASP A 9 -9.21 -15.45 -29.21
CA ASP A 9 -9.69 -16.80 -28.86
C ASP A 9 -8.80 -17.50 -27.83
N ILE A 10 -7.48 -17.39 -27.98
CA ILE A 10 -6.48 -17.97 -27.05
C ILE A 10 -6.54 -17.22 -25.73
N THR A 11 -6.62 -15.90 -25.77
CA THR A 11 -6.76 -15.06 -24.58
C THR A 11 -8.04 -15.41 -23.82
N GLY A 12 -9.17 -15.56 -24.52
CA GLY A 12 -10.44 -16.00 -23.94
C GLY A 12 -10.42 -17.42 -23.36
N ALA A 13 -9.65 -18.34 -23.95
CA ALA A 13 -9.43 -19.68 -23.39
C ALA A 13 -8.65 -19.62 -22.07
N ILE A 14 -7.56 -18.84 -22.01
CA ILE A 14 -6.76 -18.64 -20.80
C ILE A 14 -7.62 -18.01 -19.69
N LEU A 15 -8.42 -16.99 -20.01
CA LEU A 15 -9.32 -16.34 -19.06
C LEU A 15 -10.32 -17.34 -18.44
N ARG A 16 -10.93 -18.22 -19.24
CA ARG A 16 -11.85 -19.25 -18.75
C ARG A 16 -11.18 -20.24 -17.80
N VAL A 17 -9.94 -20.63 -18.07
CA VAL A 17 -9.14 -21.51 -17.20
C VAL A 17 -8.80 -20.81 -15.87
N LEU A 18 -8.36 -19.55 -15.93
CA LEU A 18 -7.99 -18.77 -14.74
C LEU A 18 -9.17 -18.46 -13.83
N LEU A 19 -10.36 -18.25 -14.41
CA LEU A 19 -11.60 -18.01 -13.67
C LEU A 19 -12.29 -19.30 -13.20
N GLN A 20 -11.68 -20.47 -13.44
CA GLN A 20 -12.25 -21.78 -13.12
C GLN A 20 -13.67 -21.98 -13.68
N GLN A 21 -13.96 -21.39 -14.84
CA GLN A 21 -15.23 -21.58 -15.57
C GLN A 21 -15.24 -22.89 -16.38
N ALA A 22 -14.28 -23.78 -16.17
CA ALA A 22 -14.29 -25.10 -16.76
C ALA A 22 -15.45 -25.93 -16.15
N PRO A 23 -16.17 -26.74 -16.94
CA PRO A 23 -17.19 -27.63 -16.39
C PRO A 23 -16.54 -28.55 -15.34
N PRO A 24 -17.22 -28.82 -14.22
CA PRO A 24 -16.65 -29.61 -13.13
C PRO A 24 -16.19 -30.96 -13.66
N VAL A 25 -14.87 -31.21 -13.57
CA VAL A 25 -14.29 -32.51 -13.89
C VAL A 25 -14.49 -33.40 -12.66
N SER A 26 -15.52 -34.24 -12.75
CA SER A 26 -15.91 -35.34 -11.86
C SER A 26 -16.88 -35.02 -10.70
N PRO A 27 -17.84 -35.92 -10.43
CA PRO A 27 -18.78 -35.82 -9.31
C PRO A 27 -18.11 -36.33 -8.03
N GLY A 28 -17.48 -35.43 -7.28
CA GLY A 28 -17.14 -35.67 -5.87
C GLY A 28 -18.34 -35.41 -4.96
N PRO A 29 -18.39 -36.01 -3.75
CA PRO A 29 -19.50 -35.80 -2.83
C PRO A 29 -19.56 -34.32 -2.40
N PRO A 30 -20.75 -33.80 -2.04
CA PRO A 30 -20.94 -32.41 -1.71
C PRO A 30 -20.05 -32.02 -0.52
N GLU A 31 -19.16 -31.05 -0.72
CA GLU A 31 -18.41 -30.43 0.37
C GLU A 31 -19.43 -29.85 1.37
N GLU A 32 -19.21 -30.19 2.64
CA GLU A 32 -19.97 -29.72 3.77
C GLU A 32 -20.04 -28.20 3.78
N VAL A 33 -21.21 -27.70 4.16
CA VAL A 33 -21.56 -26.28 4.31
C VAL A 33 -20.43 -25.52 5.00
N LEU A 34 -19.65 -24.78 4.20
CA LEU A 34 -18.64 -23.86 4.68
C LEU A 34 -19.35 -22.72 5.41
N ASP A 35 -18.94 -22.53 6.66
CA ASP A 35 -19.32 -21.46 7.57
C ASP A 35 -19.30 -20.09 6.85
N GLU A 36 -20.44 -19.37 6.87
CA GLU A 36 -20.66 -18.07 6.21
C GLU A 36 -19.73 -16.94 6.72
N SER A 37 -18.83 -17.25 7.67
CA SER A 37 -17.86 -16.33 8.26
C SER A 37 -16.56 -16.18 7.44
N ALA A 38 -16.28 -17.06 6.47
CA ALA A 38 -15.05 -17.05 5.67
C ALA A 38 -15.25 -16.41 4.27
N VAL A 39 -15.56 -15.11 4.23
CA VAL A 39 -15.81 -14.34 2.97
C VAL A 39 -14.52 -13.94 2.23
N SER A 40 -13.52 -14.84 2.15
CA SER A 40 -12.38 -14.64 1.25
C SER A 40 -12.22 -15.87 0.37
N ALA A 41 -12.38 -15.69 -0.95
CA ALA A 41 -12.09 -16.74 -1.93
C ALA A 41 -10.69 -17.33 -1.68
N PRO A 42 -10.47 -18.64 -1.88
CA PRO A 42 -9.17 -19.28 -1.70
C PRO A 42 -8.04 -18.50 -2.40
N PRO A 43 -6.82 -18.45 -1.83
CA PRO A 43 -5.71 -17.63 -2.38
C PRO A 43 -5.42 -17.89 -3.87
N ALA A 44 -5.58 -19.13 -4.32
CA ALA A 44 -5.42 -19.50 -5.73
C ALA A 44 -6.51 -18.90 -6.65
N GLN A 45 -7.75 -18.84 -6.18
CA GLN A 45 -8.87 -18.23 -6.92
C GLN A 45 -8.71 -16.70 -6.99
N GLN A 46 -8.24 -16.08 -5.91
CA GLN A 46 -7.90 -14.65 -5.92
C GLN A 46 -6.79 -14.33 -6.92
N LEU A 47 -5.72 -15.15 -6.96
CA LEU A 47 -4.65 -14.99 -7.93
C LEU A 47 -5.17 -15.14 -9.38
N GLY A 48 -6.00 -16.16 -9.64
CA GLY A 48 -6.65 -16.35 -10.95
C GLY A 48 -7.44 -15.12 -11.39
N LEU A 49 -8.18 -14.50 -10.47
CA LEU A 49 -8.94 -13.28 -10.72
C LEU A 49 -8.02 -12.10 -11.05
N TYR A 50 -6.96 -11.86 -10.29
CA TYR A 50 -5.97 -10.81 -10.60
C TYR A 50 -5.33 -11.02 -11.97
N VAL A 51 -4.93 -12.25 -12.33
CA VAL A 51 -4.33 -12.53 -13.64
C VAL A 51 -5.35 -12.29 -14.75
N ALA A 52 -6.60 -12.71 -14.57
CA ALA A 52 -7.65 -12.50 -15.56
C ALA A 52 -7.91 -11.02 -15.84
N TYR A 53 -8.11 -10.20 -14.80
CA TYR A 53 -8.32 -8.75 -14.97
C TYR A 53 -7.10 -8.05 -15.57
N ARG A 54 -5.87 -8.45 -15.19
CA ARG A 54 -4.64 -7.88 -15.76
C ARG A 54 -4.49 -8.24 -17.23
N LEU A 55 -4.81 -9.48 -17.62
CA LEU A 55 -4.75 -9.92 -19.01
C LEU A 55 -5.79 -9.17 -19.86
N GLN A 56 -7.00 -8.99 -19.35
CA GLN A 56 -8.05 -8.24 -20.04
C GLN A 56 -7.68 -6.75 -20.17
N ALA A 57 -7.11 -6.13 -19.13
CA ALA A 57 -6.62 -4.76 -19.21
C ALA A 57 -5.50 -4.61 -20.26
N LEU A 58 -4.56 -5.56 -20.29
CA LEU A 58 -3.51 -5.61 -21.31
C LEU A 58 -4.08 -5.77 -22.71
N GLN A 59 -5.10 -6.59 -22.91
CA GLN A 59 -5.76 -6.77 -24.20
C GLN A 59 -6.34 -5.45 -24.75
N TYR A 60 -7.04 -4.66 -23.92
CA TYR A 60 -7.56 -3.36 -24.34
C TYR A 60 -6.45 -2.34 -24.62
N ILE A 61 -5.36 -2.36 -23.84
CA ILE A 61 -4.19 -1.50 -24.09
C ILE A 61 -3.51 -1.90 -25.41
N ASP A 62 -3.37 -3.20 -25.67
CA ASP A 62 -2.82 -3.75 -26.92
C ASP A 62 -3.66 -3.30 -28.12
N ALA A 63 -4.99 -3.35 -27.99
CA ALA A 63 -5.92 -2.87 -29.03
C ALA A 63 -5.79 -1.36 -29.27
N LEU A 64 -5.70 -0.54 -28.23
CA LEU A 64 -5.48 0.90 -28.36
C LEU A 64 -4.13 1.23 -29.04
N LEU A 65 -3.09 0.45 -28.74
CA LEU A 65 -1.78 0.60 -29.38
C LEU A 65 -1.82 0.21 -30.86
N ASP A 66 -2.60 -0.80 -31.22
CA ASP A 66 -2.76 -1.26 -32.62
C ASP A 66 -3.56 -0.26 -33.46
N LEU A 67 -4.65 0.29 -32.89
CA LEU A 67 -5.40 1.40 -33.48
C LEU A 67 -4.50 2.62 -33.72
N SER A 68 -3.63 2.93 -32.75
CA SER A 68 -2.66 4.02 -32.87
C SER A 68 -1.53 3.74 -33.88
N ALA A 69 -1.23 2.47 -34.18
CA ALA A 69 -0.24 2.12 -35.19
C ALA A 69 -0.80 2.26 -36.62
N SER A 70 -2.11 2.12 -36.77
CA SER A 70 -2.82 2.23 -38.05
C SER A 70 -2.93 3.68 -38.53
N ASP A 71 -3.10 4.64 -37.61
CA ASP A 71 -3.03 6.08 -37.89
C ASP A 71 -2.09 6.78 -36.87
N PRO A 72 -0.80 6.94 -37.19
CA PRO A 72 0.18 7.54 -36.29
C PRO A 72 0.08 9.07 -36.23
N SER A 73 -0.74 9.71 -37.07
CA SER A 73 -0.88 11.17 -37.13
C SER A 73 -1.92 11.73 -36.17
N PHE A 74 -2.96 10.97 -35.83
CA PHE A 74 -3.99 11.40 -34.89
C PHE A 74 -4.83 10.21 -34.40
N LEU A 75 -4.79 9.94 -33.08
CA LEU A 75 -5.73 9.00 -32.45
C LEU A 75 -6.88 9.80 -31.82
N ASP A 76 -8.03 9.85 -32.50
CA ASP A 76 -9.21 10.52 -31.97
C ASP A 76 -9.77 9.77 -30.74
N PRO A 77 -9.79 10.37 -29.54
CA PRO A 77 -10.35 9.72 -28.35
C PRO A 77 -11.84 9.40 -28.47
N ASP A 78 -12.57 10.08 -29.35
CA ASP A 78 -14.01 9.90 -29.54
C ASP A 78 -14.35 9.00 -30.75
N GLN A 79 -13.33 8.43 -31.43
CA GLN A 79 -13.53 7.36 -32.40
C GLN A 79 -14.17 6.14 -31.71
N THR A 80 -15.19 5.54 -32.32
CA THR A 80 -16.01 4.48 -31.71
C THR A 80 -15.17 3.33 -31.13
N GLU A 81 -14.20 2.81 -31.89
CA GLU A 81 -13.35 1.69 -31.45
C GLU A 81 -12.43 2.06 -30.27
N VAL A 82 -11.90 3.28 -30.27
CA VAL A 82 -11.07 3.83 -29.18
C VAL A 82 -11.93 4.03 -27.94
N LEU A 83 -13.10 4.64 -28.10
CA LEU A 83 -14.05 4.90 -27.03
C LEU A 83 -14.56 3.60 -26.39
N ASP A 84 -14.85 2.57 -27.18
CA ASP A 84 -15.27 1.26 -26.70
C ASP A 84 -14.16 0.58 -25.89
N CYS A 85 -12.90 0.68 -26.33
CA CYS A 85 -11.75 0.19 -25.57
C CYS A 85 -11.57 0.95 -24.25
N LEU A 86 -11.66 2.28 -24.27
CA LEU A 86 -11.52 3.13 -23.08
C LEU A 86 -12.63 2.90 -22.07
N ASN A 87 -13.89 2.82 -22.53
CA ASN A 87 -15.03 2.49 -21.67
C ASN A 87 -14.88 1.09 -21.07
N SER A 88 -14.50 0.09 -21.88
CA SER A 88 -14.29 -1.28 -21.39
C SER A 88 -13.17 -1.36 -20.36
N LEU A 89 -12.06 -0.65 -20.59
CA LEU A 89 -10.97 -0.53 -19.64
C LEU A 89 -11.42 0.14 -18.33
N TYR A 90 -12.21 1.21 -18.41
CA TYR A 90 -12.78 1.89 -17.25
C TYR A 90 -13.74 0.99 -16.45
N CYS A 91 -14.60 0.22 -17.12
CA CYS A 91 -15.54 -0.70 -16.49
C CYS A 91 -14.85 -1.82 -15.70
N LEU A 92 -13.63 -2.22 -16.07
CA LEU A 92 -12.85 -3.17 -15.25
C LEU A 92 -12.59 -2.62 -13.83
N GLY A 93 -12.58 -1.31 -13.65
CA GLY A 93 -12.31 -0.65 -12.38
C GLY A 93 -13.48 -0.65 -11.38
N PHE A 94 -14.64 -1.20 -11.75
CA PHE A 94 -15.82 -1.23 -10.88
C PHE A 94 -15.72 -2.27 -9.75
N SER A 95 -14.88 -3.30 -9.91
CA SER A 95 -14.56 -4.23 -8.83
C SER A 95 -13.26 -3.84 -8.12
N PRO A 96 -13.10 -4.13 -6.81
CA PRO A 96 -11.86 -3.90 -6.08
C PRO A 96 -10.62 -4.53 -6.75
N VAL A 97 -10.75 -5.80 -7.16
CA VAL A 97 -9.67 -6.56 -7.80
C VAL A 97 -9.37 -6.03 -9.19
N GLY A 98 -10.40 -5.65 -9.95
CA GLY A 98 -10.23 -5.07 -11.28
C GLY A 98 -9.58 -3.69 -11.23
N LYS A 99 -9.98 -2.83 -10.28
CA LYS A 99 -9.34 -1.54 -10.00
C LYS A 99 -7.85 -1.67 -9.73
N LEU A 100 -7.45 -2.54 -8.80
CA LEU A 100 -6.04 -2.77 -8.48
C LEU A 100 -5.27 -3.39 -9.65
N SER A 101 -5.94 -4.23 -10.45
CA SER A 101 -5.35 -4.84 -11.65
C SER A 101 -5.10 -3.81 -12.75
N LEU A 102 -6.03 -2.89 -12.99
CA LEU A 102 -5.85 -1.76 -13.91
C LEU A 102 -4.66 -0.90 -13.51
N VAL A 103 -4.64 -0.46 -12.25
CA VAL A 103 -3.55 0.35 -11.70
C VAL A 103 -2.21 -0.38 -11.84
N HIS A 104 -2.18 -1.68 -11.57
CA HIS A 104 -1.00 -2.50 -11.76
C HIS A 104 -0.56 -2.53 -13.23
N VAL A 105 -1.46 -2.74 -14.19
CA VAL A 105 -1.09 -2.84 -15.61
C VAL A 105 -0.67 -1.48 -16.17
N LEU A 106 -1.41 -0.42 -15.88
CA LEU A 106 -1.14 0.94 -16.38
C LEU A 106 0.17 1.50 -15.83
N SER A 107 0.52 1.17 -14.58
CA SER A 107 1.79 1.58 -13.98
C SER A 107 3.01 0.80 -14.48
N ARG A 108 2.86 -0.20 -15.35
CA ARG A 108 3.99 -1.05 -15.82
C ARG A 108 4.41 -0.70 -17.24
N GLY A 109 5.72 -0.77 -17.49
CA GLY A 109 6.30 -0.58 -18.81
C GLY A 109 6.07 0.82 -19.39
N ASP A 110 5.41 0.87 -20.55
CA ASP A 110 5.03 2.09 -21.26
C ASP A 110 3.51 2.18 -21.48
N ASN A 111 2.74 1.35 -20.76
CA ASN A 111 1.30 1.20 -20.99
C ASN A 111 0.52 2.51 -20.79
N ILE A 112 0.89 3.34 -19.80
CA ILE A 112 0.22 4.62 -19.56
C ILE A 112 0.34 5.60 -20.73
N ARG A 113 1.38 5.49 -21.57
CA ARG A 113 1.61 6.43 -22.69
C ARG A 113 0.44 6.45 -23.67
N VAL A 114 -0.25 5.31 -23.83
CA VAL A 114 -1.42 5.24 -24.72
C VAL A 114 -2.52 6.22 -24.30
N LEU A 115 -2.67 6.45 -22.99
CA LEU A 115 -3.64 7.40 -22.44
C LEU A 115 -3.10 8.84 -22.45
N LEU A 116 -1.79 9.02 -22.23
CA LEU A 116 -1.18 10.35 -22.18
C LEU A 116 -1.19 11.07 -23.54
N ARG A 117 -1.15 10.31 -24.65
CA ARG A 117 -1.24 10.84 -26.01
C ARG A 117 -2.43 11.79 -26.22
N PHE A 118 -3.57 11.51 -25.60
CA PHE A 118 -4.77 12.33 -25.69
C PHE A 118 -4.63 13.73 -25.05
N PHE A 119 -3.55 13.97 -24.31
CA PHE A 119 -3.26 15.22 -23.61
C PHE A 119 -1.92 15.86 -24.00
N THR A 120 -1.05 15.16 -24.73
CA THR A 120 0.29 15.64 -25.07
C THR A 120 0.38 16.40 -26.40
N GLU A 121 -0.57 16.22 -27.31
CA GLU A 121 -0.52 16.81 -28.66
C GLU A 121 -1.11 18.22 -28.71
N ASP A 122 -0.33 19.15 -29.26
CA ASP A 122 -0.75 20.49 -29.61
C ASP A 122 -1.81 20.44 -30.72
N ASN A 123 -2.82 21.30 -30.60
CA ASN A 123 -3.68 21.73 -31.70
C ASN A 123 -2.90 22.57 -32.74
N SER A 124 -1.75 22.08 -33.21
CA SER A 124 -0.87 22.75 -34.18
C SER A 124 -0.90 22.07 -35.55
N GLN A 125 -2.05 21.50 -35.93
CA GLN A 125 -2.45 21.45 -37.33
C GLN A 125 -3.86 22.02 -37.45
N GLU A 126 -3.90 23.27 -37.91
CA GLU A 126 -5.03 23.84 -38.62
C GLU A 126 -5.65 22.76 -39.52
N GLN A 127 -6.95 22.56 -39.35
CA GLN A 127 -7.76 21.77 -40.27
C GLN A 127 -7.39 22.14 -41.72
N PRO A 128 -6.95 21.19 -42.57
CA PRO A 128 -7.16 21.35 -43.99
C PRO A 128 -8.67 21.24 -44.19
N GLN A 129 -9.31 22.39 -44.39
CA GLN A 129 -10.70 22.50 -44.81
C GLN A 129 -10.96 21.54 -45.98
N THR A 130 -11.46 20.35 -45.68
CA THR A 130 -11.99 19.45 -46.71
C THR A 130 -13.27 18.84 -46.18
N GLN A 131 -14.36 19.53 -46.53
CA GLN A 131 -15.73 19.03 -46.61
C GLN A 131 -16.41 18.67 -45.28
N ALA A 132 -16.52 19.67 -44.40
CA ALA A 132 -17.70 19.79 -43.57
C ALA A 132 -18.91 20.10 -44.48
N LEU A 133 -19.76 19.08 -44.69
CA LEU A 133 -21.14 19.28 -45.11
C LEU A 133 -21.80 20.23 -44.10
N LYS A 134 -22.11 21.44 -44.57
CA LYS A 134 -22.86 22.47 -43.84
C LYS A 134 -24.17 21.89 -43.33
N TYR A 135 -24.26 21.73 -42.01
CA TYR A 135 -25.51 21.93 -41.29
C TYR A 135 -25.29 23.04 -40.27
N ASP A 136 -25.82 24.21 -40.62
CA ASP A 136 -26.07 25.32 -39.71
C ASP A 136 -26.99 24.85 -38.58
N ILE A 137 -26.47 24.70 -37.36
CA ILE A 137 -27.23 24.96 -36.14
C ILE A 137 -26.26 25.63 -35.17
N GLY A 138 -26.55 26.91 -34.87
CA GLY A 138 -25.88 27.67 -33.84
C GLY A 138 -26.06 27.01 -32.47
N ASP A 139 -24.96 26.55 -31.90
CA ASP A 139 -24.67 26.42 -30.48
C ASP A 139 -23.22 25.96 -30.39
N SER A 140 -22.27 26.88 -30.19
CA SER A 140 -20.89 26.56 -29.82
C SER A 140 -20.83 26.06 -28.37
N LYS A 141 -21.59 25.01 -28.08
CA LYS A 141 -21.42 24.21 -26.86
C LYS A 141 -20.17 23.37 -27.08
N ILE A 142 -19.08 23.79 -26.46
CA ILE A 142 -17.83 23.04 -26.41
C ILE A 142 -18.17 21.61 -25.94
N LYS A 143 -18.07 20.64 -26.86
CA LYS A 143 -18.44 19.25 -26.58
C LYS A 143 -17.40 18.63 -25.66
N LYS A 144 -17.83 18.16 -24.49
CA LYS A 144 -17.00 17.35 -23.58
C LYS A 144 -16.71 16.01 -24.26
N SER A 145 -15.44 15.69 -24.51
CA SER A 145 -15.01 14.40 -25.07
C SER A 145 -15.17 13.29 -24.02
N PRO A 146 -16.02 12.28 -24.25
CA PRO A 146 -16.13 11.12 -23.36
C PRO A 146 -14.83 10.30 -23.30
N GLY A 147 -14.13 10.14 -24.43
CA GLY A 147 -12.87 9.39 -24.47
C GLY A 147 -11.76 10.02 -23.63
N LYS A 148 -11.62 11.36 -23.70
CA LYS A 148 -10.70 12.09 -22.81
C LYS A 148 -11.11 11.98 -21.35
N SER A 149 -12.41 11.95 -21.04
CA SER A 149 -12.89 11.79 -19.67
C SER A 149 -12.53 10.42 -19.08
N TYR A 150 -12.73 9.33 -19.82
CA TYR A 150 -12.30 7.99 -19.39
C TYR A 150 -10.78 7.90 -19.19
N SER A 151 -10.02 8.46 -20.13
CA SER A 151 -8.55 8.48 -20.06
C SER A 151 -8.05 9.26 -18.84
N ALA A 152 -8.64 10.44 -18.57
CA ALA A 152 -8.34 11.23 -17.38
C ALA A 152 -8.64 10.45 -16.10
N ASP A 153 -9.81 9.81 -15.99
CA ASP A 153 -10.17 9.02 -14.82
C ASP A 153 -9.22 7.83 -14.58
N LEU A 154 -8.79 7.15 -15.65
CA LEU A 154 -7.83 6.05 -15.58
C LEU A 154 -6.43 6.52 -15.13
N ILE A 155 -5.96 7.67 -15.63
CA ILE A 155 -4.68 8.26 -15.19
C ILE A 155 -4.77 8.68 -13.71
N VAL A 156 -5.84 9.39 -13.33
CA VAL A 156 -6.09 9.84 -11.95
C VAL A 156 -6.12 8.64 -11.00
N MET A 157 -6.83 7.58 -11.36
CA MET A 157 -6.88 6.34 -10.61
C MET A 157 -5.49 5.69 -10.49
N THR A 158 -4.72 5.65 -11.57
CA THR A 158 -3.36 5.06 -11.55
C THR A 158 -2.43 5.84 -10.63
N VAL A 159 -2.43 7.18 -10.67
CA VAL A 159 -1.59 8.01 -9.80
C VAL A 159 -1.97 7.85 -8.33
N LYS A 160 -3.27 7.89 -8.01
CA LYS A 160 -3.78 7.82 -6.63
C LYS A 160 -3.53 6.46 -5.98
N TYR A 161 -3.68 5.36 -6.73
CA TYR A 161 -3.63 4.00 -6.18
C TYR A 161 -2.32 3.23 -6.45
N SER A 162 -1.44 3.71 -7.33
CA SER A 162 -0.18 2.99 -7.60
C SER A 162 0.85 3.20 -6.50
N ASP A 163 1.34 2.09 -5.95
CA ASP A 163 2.51 2.07 -5.06
C ASP A 163 3.83 1.84 -5.83
N TYR A 164 3.79 1.72 -7.15
CA TYR A 164 4.98 1.48 -7.97
C TYR A 164 5.68 2.80 -8.31
N VAL A 165 6.62 3.21 -7.46
CA VAL A 165 7.36 4.48 -7.60
C VAL A 165 8.15 4.64 -8.91
N PRO A 166 8.76 3.60 -9.52
CA PRO A 166 9.43 3.76 -10.82
C PRO A 166 8.50 4.28 -11.94
N PHE A 167 7.18 4.03 -11.85
CA PHE A 167 6.22 4.66 -12.75
C PHE A 167 6.15 6.18 -12.57
N LEU A 168 6.10 6.66 -11.32
CA LEU A 168 6.11 8.09 -11.01
C LEU A 168 7.43 8.73 -11.43
N GLN A 169 8.56 8.04 -11.25
CA GLN A 169 9.87 8.53 -11.68
C GLN A 169 9.95 8.69 -13.21
N LYS A 170 9.34 7.77 -13.96
CA LYS A 170 9.37 7.77 -15.43
C LYS A 170 8.36 8.72 -16.06
N PHE A 171 7.12 8.75 -15.55
CA PHE A 171 5.99 9.45 -16.18
C PHE A 171 5.43 10.62 -15.37
N GLY A 172 5.81 10.79 -14.11
CA GLY A 172 5.15 11.76 -13.23
C GLY A 172 5.25 13.20 -13.72
N LYS A 173 6.37 13.59 -14.34
CA LYS A 173 6.52 14.92 -14.96
C LYS A 173 5.61 15.10 -16.19
N GLU A 174 5.58 14.11 -17.09
CA GLU A 174 4.72 14.12 -18.28
C GLU A 174 3.23 14.18 -17.91
N ILE A 175 2.84 13.42 -16.88
CA ILE A 175 1.46 13.42 -16.34
C ILE A 175 1.13 14.79 -15.72
N LEU A 176 2.06 15.40 -14.97
CA LEU A 176 1.84 16.71 -14.36
C LEU A 176 1.67 17.80 -15.42
N GLU A 177 2.50 17.80 -16.47
CA GLU A 177 2.39 18.73 -17.60
C GLU A 177 1.06 18.54 -18.36
N ALA A 178 0.58 17.31 -18.51
CA ALA A 178 -0.74 17.03 -19.06
C ALA A 178 -1.87 17.56 -18.15
N ALA A 179 -1.76 17.38 -16.84
CA ALA A 179 -2.75 17.84 -15.86
C ALA A 179 -2.85 19.38 -15.78
N LEU A 180 -1.71 20.08 -15.82
CA LEU A 180 -1.67 21.55 -15.85
C LEU A 180 -2.26 22.12 -17.14
N ARG A 181 -2.09 21.43 -18.27
CA ARG A 181 -2.73 21.80 -19.54
C ARG A 181 -4.25 21.61 -19.49
N ASP A 182 -4.72 20.51 -18.90
CA ASP A 182 -6.16 20.24 -18.72
C ASP A 182 -6.84 21.28 -17.82
N GLU A 183 -6.16 21.79 -16.79
CA GLU A 183 -6.66 22.86 -15.92
C GLU A 183 -7.00 24.16 -16.68
N GLN A 184 -6.30 24.42 -17.80
CA GLN A 184 -6.53 25.59 -18.65
C GLN A 184 -7.63 25.37 -19.70
N GLN A 185 -8.07 24.13 -19.92
CA GLN A 185 -9.14 23.80 -20.87
C GLN A 185 -10.52 24.06 -20.25
N LEU A 186 -11.49 24.48 -21.08
CA LEU A 186 -12.89 24.61 -20.68
C LEU A 186 -13.77 23.66 -21.51
N PRO A 187 -14.53 22.72 -20.91
CA PRO A 187 -14.52 22.35 -19.48
C PRO A 187 -13.32 21.45 -19.14
N PRO A 188 -12.69 21.60 -17.95
CA PRO A 188 -11.59 20.73 -17.55
C PRO A 188 -12.08 19.30 -17.33
N CYS A 189 -11.25 18.31 -17.67
CA CYS A 189 -11.49 16.92 -17.27
C CYS A 189 -11.11 16.73 -15.78
N ARG A 190 -11.16 15.51 -15.25
CA ARG A 190 -10.76 15.26 -13.85
C ARG A 190 -9.25 15.19 -13.65
N LEU A 191 -8.45 15.43 -14.70
CA LEU A 191 -7.00 15.27 -14.66
C LEU A 191 -6.34 16.35 -13.78
N TYR A 192 -6.91 17.54 -13.66
CA TYR A 192 -6.39 18.57 -12.73
C TYR A 192 -6.36 18.10 -11.26
N GLU A 193 -7.18 17.11 -10.85
CA GLU A 193 -7.23 16.62 -9.47
C GLU A 193 -5.87 16.08 -8.96
N ILE A 194 -4.98 15.65 -9.87
CA ILE A 194 -3.67 15.08 -9.52
C ILE A 194 -2.53 16.10 -9.51
N VAL A 195 -2.78 17.37 -9.84
CA VAL A 195 -1.75 18.43 -9.78
C VAL A 195 -1.18 18.54 -8.36
N SER A 196 -2.05 18.59 -7.35
CA SER A 196 -1.64 18.64 -5.94
C SER A 196 -0.93 17.36 -5.45
N TRP A 197 -1.15 16.23 -6.12
CA TRP A 197 -0.48 14.97 -5.84
C TRP A 197 0.94 14.94 -6.40
N LEU A 198 1.10 15.41 -7.64
CA LEU A 198 2.35 15.30 -8.39
C LEU A 198 3.28 16.50 -8.22
N LYS A 199 2.86 17.55 -7.50
CA LYS A 199 3.70 18.70 -7.18
C LYS A 199 5.11 18.35 -6.68
N PRO A 200 5.33 17.34 -5.82
CA PRO A 200 6.69 16.95 -5.43
C PRO A 200 7.56 16.49 -6.60
N VAL A 201 6.96 15.85 -7.62
CA VAL A 201 7.65 15.21 -8.75
C VAL A 201 8.25 16.23 -9.74
N GLU A 202 7.94 17.53 -9.60
CA GLU A 202 8.58 18.61 -10.36
C GLU A 202 10.10 18.60 -10.17
N ASN A 203 10.58 18.21 -8.98
CA ASN A 203 12.00 18.15 -8.69
C ASN A 203 12.55 16.73 -8.91
N PRO A 204 13.40 16.50 -9.94
CA PRO A 204 13.93 15.17 -10.22
C PRO A 204 14.86 14.63 -9.13
N SER A 205 15.45 15.50 -8.31
CA SER A 205 16.28 15.08 -7.17
C SER A 205 15.49 14.40 -6.05
N LEU A 206 14.16 14.45 -6.09
CA LEU A 206 13.28 13.78 -5.13
C LEU A 206 13.47 12.24 -5.09
N PHE A 207 13.97 11.64 -6.18
CA PHE A 207 14.24 10.21 -6.27
C PHE A 207 15.70 9.84 -5.98
N ALA A 208 16.53 10.79 -5.58
CA ALA A 208 17.92 10.55 -5.23
C ALA A 208 18.04 9.91 -3.84
N TYR A 209 19.02 9.02 -3.67
CA TYR A 209 19.32 8.40 -2.37
C TYR A 209 20.16 9.31 -1.46
N ASP A 210 20.80 10.32 -2.04
CA ASP A 210 21.81 11.13 -1.35
C ASP A 210 21.21 12.18 -0.41
N ASP A 211 20.05 12.75 -0.77
CA ASP A 211 19.36 13.77 0.02
C ASP A 211 17.85 13.57 -0.02
N ILE A 212 17.27 13.23 1.13
CA ILE A 212 15.82 13.09 1.30
C ILE A 212 15.16 14.30 1.97
N GLY A 213 15.91 15.40 2.20
CA GLY A 213 15.47 16.55 2.99
C GLY A 213 14.13 17.13 2.53
N MET A 214 13.92 17.24 1.22
CA MET A 214 12.62 17.71 0.68
C MET A 214 11.45 16.79 1.04
N LEU A 215 11.65 15.48 1.00
CA LEU A 215 10.59 14.51 1.37
C LEU A 215 10.24 14.65 2.85
N SER A 216 11.26 14.76 3.71
CA SER A 216 11.06 14.95 5.15
C SER A 216 10.36 16.27 5.47
N GLU A 217 10.69 17.36 4.79
CA GLU A 217 10.00 18.64 4.94
C GLU A 217 8.53 18.58 4.47
N ILE A 218 8.23 17.81 3.41
CA ILE A 218 6.84 17.55 3.01
C ILE A 218 6.08 16.80 4.12
N ILE A 219 6.68 15.80 4.78
CA ILE A 219 6.05 15.13 5.92
C ILE A 219 5.80 16.14 7.05
N LYS A 220 6.84 16.87 7.45
CA LYS A 220 6.82 17.81 8.58
C LYS A 220 5.77 18.91 8.42
N ARG A 221 5.68 19.55 7.24
CA ARG A 221 4.71 20.63 7.00
C ARG A 221 3.25 20.15 6.98
N ASN A 222 3.03 18.87 6.68
CA ASN A 222 1.69 18.30 6.54
C ASN A 222 1.15 17.68 7.85
N VAL A 223 1.93 17.69 8.94
CA VAL A 223 1.52 17.13 10.25
C VAL A 223 0.18 17.69 10.72
N GLU A 224 -0.03 19.00 10.58
CA GLU A 224 -1.24 19.66 11.08
C GLU A 224 -2.50 19.36 10.26
N ILE A 225 -2.35 19.19 8.94
CA ILE A 225 -3.44 18.99 7.99
C ILE A 225 -3.62 17.53 7.56
N ALA A 226 -2.92 16.61 8.22
CA ALA A 226 -2.84 15.20 7.85
C ALA A 226 -4.19 14.47 7.73
N THR A 227 -5.21 14.90 8.48
CA THR A 227 -6.57 14.31 8.45
C THR A 227 -7.25 14.44 7.09
N THR A 228 -6.83 15.43 6.28
CA THR A 228 -7.30 15.61 4.90
C THR A 228 -6.60 14.68 3.90
N LEU A 229 -5.55 13.96 4.33
CA LEU A 229 -4.69 13.10 3.52
C LEU A 229 -4.23 13.77 2.21
N PRO A 230 -3.44 14.86 2.29
CA PRO A 230 -2.94 15.55 1.09
C PRO A 230 -2.20 14.60 0.14
N GLY A 231 -2.43 14.74 -1.16
CA GLY A 231 -1.82 13.86 -2.17
C GLY A 231 -0.29 13.86 -2.15
N GLU A 232 0.30 15.04 -1.98
CA GLU A 232 1.75 15.20 -1.83
C GLU A 232 2.33 14.46 -0.63
N LEU A 233 1.57 14.33 0.48
CA LEU A 233 1.99 13.59 1.66
C LEU A 233 2.06 12.09 1.36
N ILE A 234 1.05 11.55 0.65
CA ILE A 234 1.00 10.14 0.23
C ILE A 234 2.14 9.82 -0.75
N ILE A 235 2.37 10.70 -1.73
CA ILE A 235 3.46 10.52 -2.69
C ILE A 235 4.82 10.58 -2.00
N ALA A 236 5.04 11.53 -1.09
CA ALA A 236 6.29 11.65 -0.35
C ALA A 236 6.60 10.37 0.45
N VAL A 237 5.63 9.83 1.20
CA VAL A 237 5.85 8.61 2.00
C VAL A 237 6.05 7.36 1.11
N ARG A 238 5.37 7.27 -0.05
CA ARG A 238 5.60 6.20 -1.04
C ARG A 238 7.02 6.24 -1.59
N ILE A 239 7.53 7.42 -1.91
CA ILE A 239 8.90 7.61 -2.40
C ILE A 239 9.90 7.28 -1.29
N LEU A 240 9.69 7.77 -0.06
CA LEU A 240 10.55 7.43 1.08
C LEU A 240 10.62 5.92 1.31
N LYS A 241 9.47 5.22 1.25
CA LYS A 241 9.46 3.75 1.31
C LYS A 241 10.29 3.14 0.18
N PHE A 242 10.13 3.59 -1.05
CA PHE A 242 10.88 3.06 -2.20
C PHE A 242 12.40 3.28 -2.06
N LEU A 243 12.81 4.42 -1.52
CA LEU A 243 14.22 4.75 -1.31
C LEU A 243 14.81 4.07 -0.06
N GLY A 244 13.98 3.80 0.95
CA GLY A 244 14.42 3.27 2.25
C GLY A 244 14.24 1.76 2.43
N ILE A 245 13.43 1.09 1.60
CA ILE A 245 13.09 -0.33 1.78
C ILE A 245 13.27 -1.10 0.46
N PRO A 246 14.09 -2.17 0.42
CA PRO A 246 14.28 -2.98 -0.77
C PRO A 246 13.02 -3.75 -1.19
N LEU A 247 12.89 -4.03 -2.50
CA LEU A 247 11.69 -4.67 -3.07
C LEU A 247 11.47 -6.12 -2.60
N ARG A 248 12.56 -6.81 -2.26
CA ARG A 248 12.57 -8.16 -1.70
C ARG A 248 13.09 -8.09 -0.29
N ASP A 249 12.22 -7.63 0.57
CA ASP A 249 12.54 -7.34 1.95
C ASP A 249 12.70 -8.64 2.77
N LYS A 250 13.94 -9.07 2.97
CA LYS A 250 14.31 -10.13 3.91
C LYS A 250 15.07 -9.61 5.14
N ASP A 251 15.52 -8.36 5.08
CA ASP A 251 16.42 -7.73 6.06
C ASP A 251 15.90 -7.76 7.51
N LEU A 252 14.58 -7.85 7.72
CA LEU A 252 13.98 -7.97 9.07
C LEU A 252 13.37 -9.34 9.37
N ALA A 253 13.24 -10.23 8.37
CA ALA A 253 12.74 -11.59 8.57
C ALA A 253 13.83 -12.52 9.13
N ALA A 254 15.10 -12.18 8.92
CA ALA A 254 16.25 -13.02 9.24
C ALA A 254 16.84 -12.74 10.64
N VAL A 255 16.03 -12.80 11.70
CA VAL A 255 16.58 -12.87 13.08
C VAL A 255 16.80 -14.32 13.53
N HIS A 256 16.26 -15.32 12.82
CA HIS A 256 16.40 -16.73 13.24
C HIS A 256 16.89 -17.74 12.19
N GLU A 257 16.97 -17.40 10.90
CA GLU A 257 17.41 -18.35 9.87
C GLU A 257 18.15 -17.66 8.72
N ALA A 258 19.48 -17.59 8.78
CA ALA A 258 20.35 -17.50 7.60
C ALA A 258 21.80 -17.79 8.02
N VAL A 259 22.19 -19.07 8.00
CA VAL A 259 23.61 -19.48 8.05
C VAL A 259 24.23 -19.50 6.65
N ASP A 260 23.44 -19.52 5.56
CA ASP A 260 23.99 -19.79 4.23
C ASP A 260 23.39 -18.88 3.13
N ALA A 261 23.92 -17.66 3.03
CA ALA A 261 24.18 -16.94 1.78
C ALA A 261 24.83 -15.59 2.14
N GLU A 262 25.95 -15.24 1.51
CA GLU A 262 26.47 -13.87 1.48
C GLU A 262 25.45 -12.98 0.72
N GLU A 263 24.37 -12.61 1.39
CA GLU A 263 23.30 -11.80 0.79
C GLU A 263 23.80 -10.34 0.77
N TYR A 264 23.97 -9.81 -0.44
CA TYR A 264 24.40 -8.43 -0.66
C TYR A 264 23.36 -7.44 -0.08
N VAL A 265 23.71 -6.79 1.03
CA VAL A 265 22.91 -5.69 1.61
C VAL A 265 23.25 -4.39 0.89
N GLU A 266 22.34 -3.87 0.08
CA GLU A 266 22.52 -2.57 -0.57
C GLU A 266 22.45 -1.43 0.45
N LEU A 267 23.59 -0.81 0.75
CA LEU A 267 23.72 0.24 1.78
C LEU A 267 22.85 1.48 1.53
N LYS A 268 22.48 1.75 0.27
CA LYS A 268 21.66 2.91 -0.12
C LYS A 268 20.33 3.00 0.65
N TYR A 269 19.68 1.86 0.90
CA TYR A 269 18.42 1.81 1.66
C TYR A 269 18.63 2.16 3.13
N LYS A 270 19.66 1.56 3.75
CA LYS A 270 20.02 1.84 5.14
C LYS A 270 20.43 3.30 5.33
N TYR A 271 21.14 3.87 4.36
CA TYR A 271 21.53 5.28 4.37
C TYR A 271 20.30 6.20 4.40
N VAL A 272 19.29 5.94 3.56
CA VAL A 272 18.02 6.69 3.56
C VAL A 272 17.28 6.57 4.91
N ILE A 273 17.22 5.36 5.50
CA ILE A 273 16.58 5.18 6.81
C ILE A 273 17.32 5.96 7.91
N LEU A 274 18.64 6.00 7.88
CA LEU A 274 19.45 6.77 8.83
C LEU A 274 19.26 8.28 8.65
N GLN A 275 19.22 8.76 7.41
CA GLN A 275 18.88 10.16 7.13
C GLN A 275 17.49 10.49 7.69
N LEU A 276 16.49 9.64 7.43
CA LEU A 276 15.12 9.88 7.88
C LEU A 276 15.03 9.92 9.40
N PHE A 277 15.74 9.01 10.09
CA PHE A 277 15.84 9.04 11.55
C PHE A 277 16.50 10.34 12.05
N SER A 278 17.58 10.78 11.41
CA SER A 278 18.29 12.02 11.79
C SER A 278 17.48 13.30 11.56
N GLN A 279 16.51 13.26 10.64
CA GLN A 279 15.59 14.35 10.33
C GLN A 279 14.25 14.23 11.08
N GLU A 280 14.27 13.60 12.26
CA GLU A 280 13.09 13.43 13.13
C GLU A 280 11.94 12.65 12.48
N GLY A 281 12.24 11.74 11.55
CA GLY A 281 11.24 11.00 10.78
C GLY A 281 10.30 10.16 11.65
N VAL A 282 10.81 9.54 12.73
CA VAL A 282 9.96 8.82 13.70
C VAL A 282 8.95 9.78 14.33
N THR A 283 9.40 10.92 14.84
CA THR A 283 8.55 11.94 15.48
C THR A 283 7.49 12.48 14.53
N ASN A 284 7.88 12.83 13.30
CA ASN A 284 6.96 13.43 12.32
C ASN A 284 5.92 12.41 11.82
N LEU A 285 6.34 11.17 11.52
CA LEU A 285 5.41 10.13 11.07
C LEU A 285 4.47 9.70 12.21
N THR A 286 4.98 9.53 13.43
CA THR A 286 4.13 9.17 14.59
C THR A 286 3.19 10.31 14.95
N ALA A 287 3.58 11.58 14.83
CA ALA A 287 2.68 12.71 15.02
C ALA A 287 1.51 12.71 14.03
N ILE A 288 1.75 12.37 12.75
CA ILE A 288 0.69 12.21 11.75
C ILE A 288 -0.23 11.05 12.11
N LEU A 289 0.34 9.87 12.43
CA LEU A 289 -0.43 8.70 12.82
C LEU A 289 -1.32 8.99 14.04
N GLN A 290 -0.78 9.70 15.03
CA GLN A 290 -1.50 10.14 16.21
C GLN A 290 -2.69 11.03 15.84
N ARG A 291 -2.49 12.04 14.98
CA ARG A 291 -3.57 12.91 14.47
C ARG A 291 -4.66 12.14 13.74
N LEU A 292 -4.29 11.14 12.95
CA LEU A 292 -5.24 10.27 12.26
C LEU A 292 -6.04 9.42 13.26
N CYS A 293 -5.40 8.88 14.30
CA CYS A 293 -6.08 8.12 15.36
C CYS A 293 -7.04 8.99 16.17
N GLU A 294 -6.66 10.23 16.49
CA GLU A 294 -7.52 11.21 17.17
C GLU A 294 -8.72 11.60 16.32
N PHE A 295 -8.54 11.75 15.01
CA PHE A 295 -9.64 12.08 14.08
C PHE A 295 -10.65 10.93 13.94
N TYR A 296 -10.18 9.68 13.95
CA TYR A 296 -11.02 8.48 13.93
C TYR A 296 -11.12 7.86 15.33
N GLU A 297 -11.46 8.66 16.34
CA GLU A 297 -11.68 8.17 17.70
C GLU A 297 -12.73 7.05 17.68
N GLN A 298 -12.47 5.96 18.43
CA GLN A 298 -13.30 4.75 18.39
C GLN A 298 -13.54 4.22 16.96
N PRO A 299 -12.47 3.73 16.29
CA PRO A 299 -12.48 3.41 14.86
C PRO A 299 -13.66 2.55 14.35
N MET A 300 -14.19 1.66 15.17
CA MET A 300 -15.33 0.79 14.81
C MET A 300 -16.58 1.58 14.39
N LEU A 301 -16.78 2.79 14.92
CA LEU A 301 -17.89 3.67 14.56
C LEU A 301 -17.74 4.28 13.15
N HIS A 302 -16.53 4.25 12.60
CA HIS A 302 -16.17 4.83 11.30
C HIS A 302 -16.05 3.80 10.18
N SER A 303 -16.44 2.54 10.43
CA SER A 303 -16.27 1.40 9.50
C SER A 303 -16.80 1.68 8.07
N THR A 304 -17.88 2.44 7.92
CA THR A 304 -18.42 2.84 6.61
C THR A 304 -17.48 3.77 5.82
N SER A 305 -16.76 4.65 6.51
CA SER A 305 -15.76 5.55 5.88
C SER A 305 -14.55 4.79 5.34
N PHE A 306 -14.28 3.60 5.89
CA PHE A 306 -13.13 2.78 5.52
C PHE A 306 -13.36 1.91 4.27
N VAL A 307 -14.61 1.67 3.88
CA VAL A 307 -14.94 0.86 2.69
C VAL A 307 -14.54 1.56 1.39
N GLY A 308 -14.68 2.89 1.36
CA GLY A 308 -14.55 3.70 0.15
C GLY A 308 -13.14 4.24 -0.14
N TYR A 309 -13.12 5.34 -0.89
CA TYR A 309 -11.90 6.06 -1.27
C TYR A 309 -11.08 6.50 -0.06
N GLN A 310 -11.74 7.05 0.98
CA GLN A 310 -11.06 7.56 2.17
C GLN A 310 -10.24 6.48 2.88
N GLY A 311 -10.81 5.29 3.10
CA GLY A 311 -10.08 4.16 3.67
C GLY A 311 -8.88 3.74 2.84
N ALA A 312 -8.99 3.74 1.51
CA ALA A 312 -7.87 3.42 0.64
C ALA A 312 -6.74 4.45 0.71
N MET A 313 -7.06 5.74 0.79
CA MET A 313 -6.05 6.79 0.96
C MET A 313 -5.39 6.72 2.33
N LEU A 314 -6.17 6.41 3.37
CA LEU A 314 -5.67 6.23 4.73
C LEU A 314 -4.61 5.13 4.78
N VAL A 315 -4.92 3.95 4.22
CA VAL A 315 -3.97 2.83 4.18
C VAL A 315 -2.78 3.11 3.25
N SER A 316 -3.00 3.83 2.14
CA SER A 316 -1.92 4.25 1.22
C SER A 316 -0.86 5.12 1.90
N PHE A 317 -1.23 5.86 2.95
CA PHE A 317 -0.29 6.58 3.81
C PHE A 317 0.24 5.70 4.95
N ILE A 318 -0.65 5.07 5.72
CA ILE A 318 -0.29 4.42 6.98
C ILE A 318 0.65 3.23 6.75
N LEU A 319 0.40 2.41 5.72
CA LEU A 319 1.24 1.24 5.46
C LEU A 319 2.71 1.61 5.22
N PRO A 320 3.07 2.47 4.25
CA PRO A 320 4.46 2.87 4.07
C PRO A 320 5.02 3.63 5.28
N ALA A 321 4.21 4.43 5.99
CA ALA A 321 4.65 5.14 7.20
C ALA A 321 5.07 4.16 8.31
N ILE A 322 4.24 3.17 8.62
CA ILE A 322 4.54 2.14 9.63
C ILE A 322 5.75 1.29 9.22
N GLN A 323 5.87 0.96 7.93
CA GLN A 323 7.05 0.23 7.43
C GLN A 323 8.35 1.03 7.64
N LEU A 324 8.33 2.35 7.41
CA LEU A 324 9.47 3.23 7.67
C LEU A 324 9.76 3.36 9.17
N VAL A 325 8.73 3.55 10.01
CA VAL A 325 8.85 3.61 11.47
C VAL A 325 9.45 2.31 12.01
N ARG A 326 8.97 1.15 11.56
CA ARG A 326 9.52 -0.17 11.89
C ARG A 326 11.02 -0.21 11.64
N ARG A 327 11.46 0.18 10.44
CA ARG A 327 12.88 0.16 10.03
C ARG A 327 13.74 1.04 10.92
N MET A 328 13.32 2.29 11.13
CA MET A 328 14.02 3.25 11.97
C MET A 328 14.14 2.75 13.41
N LEU A 329 13.02 2.35 14.02
CA LEU A 329 12.99 1.85 15.40
C LEU A 329 13.81 0.57 15.55
N THR A 330 13.65 -0.38 14.63
CA THR A 330 14.40 -1.63 14.68
C THR A 330 15.90 -1.35 14.63
N TYR A 331 16.38 -0.53 13.70
CA TYR A 331 17.81 -0.20 13.63
C TYR A 331 18.32 0.52 14.88
N VAL A 332 17.62 1.54 15.39
CA VAL A 332 18.11 2.26 16.58
C VAL A 332 18.08 1.39 17.83
N ILE A 333 17.06 0.53 17.99
CA ILE A 333 16.96 -0.42 19.10
C ILE A 333 18.10 -1.42 19.03
N HIS A 334 18.41 -1.98 17.86
CA HIS A 334 19.52 -2.92 17.72
C HIS A 334 20.88 -2.24 17.94
N CYS A 335 21.07 -1.02 17.45
CA CYS A 335 22.33 -0.27 17.61
C CYS A 335 22.58 0.16 19.06
N ARG A 336 21.55 0.63 19.77
CA ARG A 336 21.66 1.11 21.16
C ARG A 336 21.43 0.02 22.20
N ASN A 337 20.85 -1.11 21.78
CA ASN A 337 20.53 -2.26 22.61
C ASN A 337 19.86 -1.83 23.94
N THR A 338 20.47 -2.16 25.08
CA THR A 338 19.90 -1.87 26.40
C THR A 338 19.84 -0.41 26.79
N GLU A 339 20.51 0.49 26.05
CA GLU A 339 20.45 1.94 26.27
C GLU A 339 19.22 2.59 25.62
N PHE A 340 18.56 1.91 24.68
CA PHE A 340 17.31 2.42 24.13
C PHE A 340 16.17 2.27 25.14
N LYS A 341 15.51 3.39 25.47
CA LYS A 341 14.43 3.45 26.45
C LYS A 341 13.23 4.29 26.00
N ASP A 342 13.23 4.73 24.74
CA ASP A 342 12.16 5.57 24.21
C ASP A 342 10.93 4.72 23.83
N LEU A 343 9.82 4.96 24.52
CA LEU A 343 8.54 4.31 24.27
C LEU A 343 7.53 5.23 23.57
N SER A 344 7.91 6.46 23.20
CA SER A 344 7.00 7.48 22.66
C SER A 344 6.14 6.99 21.49
N SER A 345 6.70 6.10 20.66
CA SER A 345 6.01 5.50 19.52
C SER A 345 5.01 4.40 19.90
N VAL A 346 5.19 3.72 21.04
CA VAL A 346 4.39 2.53 21.41
C VAL A 346 2.89 2.85 21.54
N PRO A 347 2.45 3.90 22.28
CA PRO A 347 1.03 4.24 22.35
C PRO A 347 0.42 4.54 20.98
N VAL A 348 1.15 5.27 20.13
CA VAL A 348 0.68 5.63 18.77
C VAL A 348 0.52 4.38 17.91
N LEU A 349 1.46 3.44 17.99
CA LEU A 349 1.40 2.16 17.28
C LEU A 349 0.17 1.35 17.71
N LEU A 350 -0.13 1.30 19.02
CA LEU A 350 -1.29 0.58 19.56
C LEU A 350 -2.63 1.22 19.11
N GLN A 351 -2.71 2.55 19.11
CA GLN A 351 -3.87 3.26 18.57
C GLN A 351 -4.03 3.03 17.07
N THR A 352 -2.92 3.04 16.31
CA THR A 352 -2.92 2.77 14.87
C THR A 352 -3.36 1.34 14.57
N TYR A 353 -2.97 0.37 15.41
CA TYR A 353 -3.44 -1.02 15.29
C TYR A 353 -4.96 -1.09 15.42
N SER A 354 -5.53 -0.43 16.43
CA SER A 354 -6.99 -0.37 16.62
C SER A 354 -7.71 0.24 15.40
N LEU A 355 -7.13 1.31 14.82
CA LEU A 355 -7.66 1.94 13.62
C LEU A 355 -7.66 1.00 12.40
N MET A 356 -6.56 0.29 12.16
CA MET A 356 -6.42 -0.62 11.02
C MET A 356 -7.22 -1.91 11.17
N HIS A 357 -7.37 -2.38 12.41
CA HIS A 357 -8.21 -3.54 12.74
C HIS A 357 -9.70 -3.26 12.51
N ALA A 358 -10.13 -2.00 12.50
CA ALA A 358 -11.53 -1.60 12.28
C ALA A 358 -12.03 -1.70 10.83
N PHE A 359 -11.13 -1.99 9.89
CA PHE A 359 -11.50 -2.10 8.48
C PHE A 359 -12.37 -3.35 8.26
N PRO A 360 -13.56 -3.21 7.65
CA PRO A 360 -14.39 -4.36 7.33
C PRO A 360 -13.75 -5.18 6.20
N ALA A 361 -13.97 -6.50 6.20
CA ALA A 361 -13.44 -7.41 5.17
C ALA A 361 -13.88 -7.06 3.73
N SER A 362 -15.00 -6.35 3.58
CA SER A 362 -15.50 -5.85 2.31
C SER A 362 -14.76 -4.62 1.76
N ALA A 363 -13.92 -3.96 2.56
CA ALA A 363 -13.17 -2.78 2.13
C ALA A 363 -12.06 -3.14 1.14
N LEU A 364 -11.88 -2.29 0.11
CA LEU A 364 -10.79 -2.44 -0.87
C LEU A 364 -9.40 -2.55 -0.21
N ALA A 365 -9.19 -1.80 0.88
CA ALA A 365 -7.91 -1.70 1.56
C ALA A 365 -7.77 -2.67 2.75
N TYR A 366 -8.69 -3.62 2.93
CA TYR A 366 -8.69 -4.53 4.08
C TYR A 366 -7.39 -5.35 4.19
N VAL A 367 -6.94 -5.97 3.09
CA VAL A 367 -5.73 -6.81 3.10
C VAL A 367 -4.50 -6.00 3.53
N ASP A 368 -4.38 -4.77 3.03
CA ASP A 368 -3.28 -3.88 3.37
C ASP A 368 -3.43 -3.33 4.79
N SER A 369 -4.64 -3.08 5.30
CA SER A 369 -4.84 -2.70 6.71
C SER A 369 -4.42 -3.83 7.66
N GLN A 370 -4.75 -5.08 7.34
CA GLN A 370 -4.27 -6.23 8.11
C GLN A 370 -2.75 -6.40 8.01
N ARG A 371 -2.15 -6.01 6.87
CA ARG A 371 -0.70 -5.94 6.74
C ARG A 371 -0.10 -4.89 7.68
N VAL A 372 -0.74 -3.72 7.82
CA VAL A 372 -0.31 -2.72 8.82
C VAL A 372 -0.33 -3.32 10.23
N CYS A 373 -1.41 -4.03 10.61
CA CYS A 373 -1.50 -4.68 11.91
C CYS A 373 -0.28 -5.59 12.17
N ARG A 374 0.09 -6.43 11.19
CA ARG A 374 1.28 -7.29 11.29
C ARG A 374 2.57 -6.48 11.42
N GLU A 375 2.75 -5.43 10.62
CA GLU A 375 3.95 -4.57 10.72
C GLU A 375 4.06 -3.90 12.10
N ILE A 376 2.93 -3.56 12.74
CA ILE A 376 2.91 -3.01 14.11
C ILE A 376 3.35 -4.08 15.12
N ILE A 377 2.81 -5.29 15.06
CA ILE A 377 3.23 -6.40 15.95
C ILE A 377 4.74 -6.62 15.83
N GLU A 378 5.24 -6.71 14.60
CA GLU A 378 6.66 -6.89 14.33
C GLU A 378 7.52 -5.72 14.82
N THR A 379 6.99 -4.50 14.76
CA THR A 379 7.67 -3.31 15.32
C THR A 379 7.75 -3.40 16.84
N LEU A 380 6.67 -3.83 17.50
CA LEU A 380 6.64 -4.03 18.95
C LEU A 380 7.57 -5.16 19.39
N LEU A 381 7.67 -6.25 18.62
CA LEU A 381 8.63 -7.33 18.86
C LEU A 381 10.09 -6.85 18.79
N ALA A 382 10.41 -5.78 18.06
CA ALA A 382 11.76 -5.22 18.09
C ALA A 382 12.17 -4.73 19.49
N TYR A 383 11.21 -4.40 20.37
CA TYR A 383 11.44 -3.98 21.76
C TYR A 383 11.77 -5.15 22.70
N THR A 384 11.63 -6.41 22.28
CA THR A 384 11.91 -7.59 23.10
C THR A 384 13.40 -7.98 23.04
N GLN A 385 14.28 -7.02 23.32
CA GLN A 385 15.74 -7.24 23.33
C GLN A 385 16.20 -7.95 24.61
N PRO A 386 17.31 -8.73 24.55
CA PRO A 386 17.88 -9.39 25.72
C PRO A 386 18.28 -8.41 26.83
N ILE A 387 18.19 -8.86 28.08
CA ILE A 387 18.56 -8.07 29.26
C ILE A 387 20.08 -8.03 29.40
N SER A 388 20.67 -6.85 29.64
CA SER A 388 22.09 -6.71 30.00
C SER A 388 22.34 -7.12 31.46
N SER A 389 23.49 -7.76 31.71
CA SER A 389 23.94 -8.31 32.99
C SER A 389 24.45 -7.26 34.01
N THR A 390 23.90 -6.05 34.02
CA THR A 390 24.44 -4.88 34.77
C THR A 390 23.59 -4.25 35.89
N PRO A 391 22.52 -4.85 36.44
CA PRO A 391 21.94 -4.35 37.70
C PRO A 391 22.36 -5.21 38.90
N SER A 392 22.30 -4.58 40.07
CA SER A 392 22.62 -5.15 41.38
C SER A 392 21.64 -6.23 41.86
N SER A 393 20.47 -6.37 41.21
CA SER A 393 19.54 -7.50 41.40
C SER A 393 18.80 -7.86 40.09
N GLU A 394 18.51 -9.14 39.89
CA GLU A 394 17.83 -9.68 38.69
C GLU A 394 16.42 -9.08 38.50
N THR A 395 15.70 -8.80 39.60
CA THR A 395 14.34 -8.26 39.57
C THR A 395 14.29 -6.82 39.06
N GLU A 396 15.25 -5.98 39.46
CA GLU A 396 15.33 -4.59 38.98
C GLU A 396 15.76 -4.52 37.51
N ALA A 397 16.59 -5.49 37.07
CA ALA A 397 16.94 -5.71 35.66
C ALA A 397 15.72 -5.88 34.77
N LEU A 398 14.84 -6.79 35.21
CA LEU A 398 13.64 -7.18 34.49
C LEU A 398 12.68 -6.00 34.40
N ASN A 399 12.40 -5.33 35.52
CA ASN A 399 11.46 -4.21 35.57
C ASN A 399 11.87 -3.02 34.69
N LYS A 400 13.17 -2.75 34.56
CA LYS A 400 13.70 -1.65 33.72
C LYS A 400 14.03 -2.10 32.29
N SER A 401 13.77 -3.35 31.94
CA SER A 401 14.01 -3.85 30.59
C SER A 401 13.10 -3.16 29.58
N LEU A 402 13.59 -2.95 28.36
CA LEU A 402 12.81 -2.34 27.28
C LEU A 402 11.54 -3.16 26.98
N TRP A 403 11.67 -4.49 27.09
CA TRP A 403 10.58 -5.45 26.95
C TRP A 403 9.47 -5.24 27.97
N THR A 404 9.79 -5.25 29.27
CA THR A 404 8.78 -5.04 30.33
C THR A 404 8.13 -3.67 30.22
N MET A 405 8.91 -2.64 29.90
CA MET A 405 8.40 -1.29 29.67
C MET A 405 7.41 -1.23 28.51
N MET A 406 7.72 -1.86 27.37
CA MET A 406 6.79 -1.95 26.23
C MET A 406 5.51 -2.70 26.59
N MET A 407 5.63 -3.84 27.29
CA MET A 407 4.47 -4.61 27.73
C MET A 407 3.57 -3.86 28.72
N SER A 408 4.16 -3.01 29.56
CA SER A 408 3.39 -2.13 30.44
C SER A 408 2.48 -1.17 29.65
N GLU A 409 2.95 -0.61 28.54
CA GLU A 409 2.12 0.24 27.66
C GLU A 409 1.04 -0.59 26.94
N VAL A 410 1.33 -1.83 26.53
CA VAL A 410 0.31 -2.73 25.95
C VAL A 410 -0.81 -3.02 26.95
N VAL A 411 -0.46 -3.38 28.20
CA VAL A 411 -1.46 -3.67 29.24
C VAL A 411 -2.27 -2.42 29.59
N LYS A 412 -1.61 -1.27 29.71
CA LYS A 412 -2.28 0.03 29.92
C LYS A 412 -3.24 0.36 28.78
N PHE A 413 -2.88 0.07 27.53
CA PHE A 413 -3.76 0.28 26.39
C PHE A 413 -5.01 -0.62 26.44
N VAL A 414 -4.86 -1.90 26.80
CA VAL A 414 -5.99 -2.83 27.00
C VAL A 414 -7.00 -2.29 28.01
N THR A 415 -6.52 -1.66 29.08
CA THR A 415 -7.36 -1.16 30.17
C THR A 415 -7.80 0.30 30.01
N THR A 416 -7.40 0.97 28.93
CA THR A 416 -7.73 2.39 28.70
C THR A 416 -9.22 2.63 28.48
N GLY A 417 -9.92 1.74 27.76
CA GLY A 417 -11.36 1.83 27.58
C GLY A 417 -11.98 0.66 26.82
N PRO A 418 -13.32 0.56 26.74
CA PRO A 418 -13.99 -0.57 26.09
C PRO A 418 -13.60 -0.76 24.62
N TYR A 419 -13.36 0.33 23.89
CA TYR A 419 -13.00 0.29 22.47
C TYR A 419 -11.55 -0.14 22.22
N THR A 420 -10.67 -0.10 23.23
CA THR A 420 -9.27 -0.56 23.15
C THR A 420 -9.10 -1.97 23.69
N PHE A 421 -10.08 -2.50 24.42
CA PHE A 421 -9.99 -3.81 25.07
C PHE A 421 -9.72 -4.95 24.08
N VAL A 422 -10.59 -5.13 23.07
CA VAL A 422 -10.43 -6.21 22.08
C VAL A 422 -9.18 -6.02 21.22
N PRO A 423 -8.92 -4.85 20.60
CA PRO A 423 -7.69 -4.64 19.84
C PRO A 423 -6.42 -4.84 20.68
N GLY A 424 -6.42 -4.38 21.93
CA GLY A 424 -5.29 -4.55 22.84
C GLY A 424 -5.04 -6.01 23.20
N LEU A 425 -6.09 -6.81 23.44
CA LEU A 425 -5.96 -8.24 23.69
C LEU A 425 -5.43 -8.98 22.46
N LEU A 426 -5.84 -8.58 21.25
CA LEU A 426 -5.30 -9.15 20.01
C LEU A 426 -3.81 -8.85 19.85
N VAL A 427 -3.39 -7.61 20.12
CA VAL A 427 -1.96 -7.26 20.15
C VAL A 427 -1.22 -8.11 21.17
N LEU A 428 -1.75 -8.20 22.40
CA LEU A 428 -1.16 -9.02 23.45
C LEU A 428 -1.04 -10.49 23.01
N SER A 429 -2.06 -11.07 22.38
CA SER A 429 -2.02 -12.46 21.94
C SER A 429 -0.99 -12.72 20.84
N GLU A 430 -0.79 -11.77 19.93
CA GLU A 430 0.19 -11.89 18.83
C GLU A 430 1.63 -11.69 19.33
N LEU A 431 1.84 -10.91 20.39
CA LEU A 431 3.14 -10.75 21.03
C LEU A 431 3.54 -12.00 21.82
N LEU A 432 2.56 -12.69 22.42
CA LEU A 432 2.82 -13.85 23.25
C LEU A 432 3.33 -15.05 22.43
N PRO A 433 4.23 -15.86 23.00
CA PRO A 433 4.72 -17.06 22.33
C PRO A 433 3.58 -18.07 22.17
N LEU A 434 3.54 -18.74 21.02
CA LEU A 434 2.54 -19.77 20.70
C LEU A 434 2.35 -20.77 21.84
N PRO A 435 1.13 -21.26 22.13
CA PRO A 435 0.84 -22.32 23.11
C PRO A 435 1.34 -23.71 22.65
N LEU A 436 1.60 -24.63 23.58
CA LEU A 436 2.24 -25.94 23.34
C LEU A 436 1.33 -26.96 24.03
N PRO A 437 1.13 -28.13 23.42
CA PRO A 437 1.73 -28.58 22.16
C PRO A 437 1.16 -27.83 20.95
N VAL A 438 2.03 -27.42 20.01
CA VAL A 438 1.58 -26.88 18.71
C VAL A 438 1.15 -28.08 17.88
N GLN A 439 -0.12 -28.12 17.48
CA GLN A 439 -0.61 -29.15 16.57
C GLN A 439 0.02 -28.92 15.19
N THR A 440 0.93 -29.80 14.81
CA THR A 440 1.67 -29.75 13.55
C THR A 440 1.47 -31.06 12.81
N ARG A 441 1.52 -31.03 11.47
CA ARG A 441 1.41 -32.25 10.63
C ARG A 441 2.56 -33.24 10.89
N THR A 442 3.70 -32.72 11.32
CA THR A 442 4.91 -33.46 11.69
C THR A 442 5.40 -32.96 13.03
N PRO A 443 5.86 -33.83 13.95
CA PRO A 443 6.34 -33.40 15.26
C PRO A 443 7.47 -32.38 15.13
N LEU A 444 7.44 -31.35 15.96
CA LEU A 444 8.46 -30.30 15.99
C LEU A 444 9.82 -30.91 16.40
N PRO A 445 10.92 -30.50 15.77
CA PRO A 445 12.28 -30.84 16.20
C PRO A 445 12.54 -30.45 17.67
N GLU A 446 13.33 -31.25 18.41
CA GLU A 446 13.61 -31.02 19.83
C GLU A 446 14.25 -29.64 20.10
N ASN A 447 15.09 -29.15 19.19
CA ASN A 447 15.70 -27.84 19.27
C ASN A 447 14.67 -26.70 19.17
N GLU A 448 13.65 -26.86 18.33
CA GLU A 448 12.56 -25.88 18.21
C GLU A 448 11.68 -25.87 19.45
N ILE A 449 11.38 -27.05 19.99
CA ILE A 449 10.65 -27.20 21.26
C ILE A 449 11.44 -26.50 22.38
N LEU A 450 12.75 -26.73 22.47
CA LEU A 450 13.60 -26.10 23.50
C LEU A 450 13.63 -24.57 23.35
N ARG A 451 13.76 -24.05 22.13
CA ARG A 451 13.69 -22.59 21.86
C ARG A 451 12.33 -22.02 22.29
N ALA A 452 11.23 -22.68 21.92
CA ALA A 452 9.89 -22.25 22.29
C ALA A 452 9.68 -22.23 23.81
N VAL A 453 10.15 -23.27 24.51
CA VAL A 453 10.08 -23.35 25.98
C VAL A 453 10.93 -22.24 26.63
N ASN A 454 12.14 -21.98 26.12
CA ASN A 454 13.00 -20.91 26.64
C ASN A 454 12.39 -19.53 26.40
N GLY A 455 11.86 -19.28 25.19
CA GLY A 455 11.16 -18.04 24.87
C GLY A 455 10.00 -17.77 25.83
N ARG A 456 9.21 -18.80 26.16
CA ARG A 456 8.14 -18.68 27.16
C ARG A 456 8.61 -18.36 28.56
N LYS A 457 9.70 -18.97 29.01
CA LYS A 457 10.26 -18.67 30.33
C LYS A 457 10.67 -17.19 30.41
N LEU A 458 11.26 -16.65 29.34
CA LEU A 458 11.59 -15.23 29.24
C LEU A 458 10.33 -14.36 29.27
N TRP A 459 9.35 -14.64 28.40
CA TRP A 459 8.05 -13.94 28.40
C TRP A 459 7.40 -13.96 29.79
N SER A 460 7.37 -15.13 30.44
CA SER A 460 6.81 -15.28 31.79
C SER A 460 7.54 -14.44 32.83
N ALA A 461 8.87 -14.34 32.78
CA ALA A 461 9.65 -13.53 33.71
C ALA A 461 9.32 -12.04 33.57
N HIS A 462 9.23 -11.55 32.34
CA HIS A 462 8.89 -10.15 32.04
C HIS A 462 7.44 -9.79 32.38
N LEU A 463 6.49 -10.72 32.18
CA LEU A 463 5.08 -10.50 32.50
C LEU A 463 4.80 -10.61 34.00
N HIS A 464 5.46 -11.53 34.70
CA HIS A 464 5.28 -11.69 36.15
C HIS A 464 5.66 -10.41 36.90
N SER A 465 6.68 -9.70 36.41
CA SER A 465 7.16 -8.45 37.00
C SER A 465 6.13 -7.30 36.90
N LEU A 466 5.20 -7.36 35.93
CA LEU A 466 4.07 -6.43 35.81
C LEU A 466 2.97 -6.71 36.85
N GLY A 467 2.76 -7.98 37.21
CA GLY A 467 1.74 -8.40 38.18
C GLY A 467 1.99 -7.93 39.61
N SER A 468 3.23 -7.54 39.94
CA SER A 468 3.58 -6.92 41.23
C SER A 468 3.26 -5.42 41.32
N GLY A 469 2.82 -4.78 40.23
CA GLY A 469 2.54 -3.34 40.16
C GLY A 469 1.20 -2.96 39.53
N LEU A 470 0.38 -3.95 39.14
CA LEU A 470 -1.05 -3.81 38.85
C LEU A 470 -1.84 -4.10 40.13
#